data_AF-X6FLM9-F1
#
_entry.id   AF-X6FLM9-F1
#
_cell.length_a   1.000
_cell.length_b   1.000
_cell.length_c   1.000
_cell.angle_alpha   90.00
_cell.angle_beta   90.00
_cell.angle_gamma   90.00
#
_symmetry.space_group_name_H-M   'P 1'
#
loop_
_entity.id
_entity.type
_entity.pdbx_description
1 polymer ?
#
loop_
_entity_poly.entity_id
_entity_poly.type
_entity_poly.pdbx_seq_one_letter_code
_entity_poly.pdbx_strand_id
1 'polypeptide(L)'
;MSQLYSSSPGIQHTHGGRAELFIRLAIGTMFALAVWTVDWVAIRGVPFPDLQNYIMNFDNGAYYVSADAASVVEWYAQEYLWRKSIYALKESFELRSIFSALALVALLIFSTYVAVKASAPAYLLLLVHPQLVDLAFSQVRSATAMAAMYLALLLPWRLLKYGFVAVATFIHSAVLVFVGAFAVGQLITRFNVARRHHILISAGYIGAVVVAATLLKSYLLGSIGDRRATIEVNTSGFLLTIMVTAYAVPFIFFNQMFSRKFAAFIGLLASSLCFAMYLYNQNGIRFVALSLPALAVAISGIPDVQWRRLTLTAAVASQVIFFGYWAKGIFR
;
A
#
# COMPACT_ATOMS: atom_id res chain seq x y z
N MET A 1 -31.59 5.91 -28.63
CA MET A 1 -31.25 5.49 -27.23
C MET A 1 -29.73 5.46 -27.07
N SER A 2 -29.10 6.64 -27.08
CA SER A 2 -27.65 6.83 -27.20
C SER A 2 -27.16 8.03 -26.37
N GLN A 3 -27.54 8.08 -25.08
CA GLN A 3 -27.04 9.08 -24.12
C GLN A 3 -27.07 8.50 -22.70
N LEU A 4 -26.07 7.70 -22.32
CA LEU A 4 -25.81 7.34 -20.90
C LEU A 4 -24.33 6.91 -20.73
N TYR A 5 -23.39 7.72 -21.22
CA TYR A 5 -21.96 7.58 -20.91
C TYR A 5 -21.34 8.93 -20.63
N SER A 6 -21.77 9.50 -19.52
CA SER A 6 -21.03 10.51 -18.77
C SER A 6 -21.31 10.20 -17.31
N SER A 7 -20.32 9.63 -16.65
CA SER A 7 -20.02 9.72 -15.22
C SER A 7 -19.55 8.40 -14.58
N SER A 8 -18.22 8.22 -14.48
CA SER A 8 -17.66 8.10 -13.11
C SER A 8 -18.24 9.27 -12.29
N PRO A 9 -18.34 9.30 -10.97
CA PRO A 9 -18.48 10.59 -10.29
C PRO A 9 -17.25 11.46 -10.65
N GLY A 10 -17.31 12.06 -11.84
CA GLY A 10 -16.58 13.17 -12.33
C GLY A 10 -17.07 14.21 -11.38
N ILE A 11 -16.15 14.57 -10.50
CA ILE A 11 -16.03 15.91 -9.97
C ILE A 11 -16.64 16.82 -11.04
N GLN A 12 -17.88 17.27 -10.82
CA GLN A 12 -18.49 18.26 -11.68
C GLN A 12 -17.51 19.41 -11.62
N HIS A 13 -16.78 19.63 -12.71
CA HIS A 13 -15.84 20.73 -12.84
C HIS A 13 -16.66 22.02 -12.94
N THR A 14 -17.24 22.42 -11.81
CA THR A 14 -17.54 23.81 -11.53
C THR A 14 -16.20 24.56 -11.60
N HIS A 15 -16.23 25.83 -11.97
CA HIS A 15 -15.03 26.66 -12.18
C HIS A 15 -14.04 26.71 -10.97
N GLY A 16 -14.34 26.08 -9.83
CA GLY A 16 -13.41 25.79 -8.74
C GLY A 16 -12.43 24.62 -8.96
N GLY A 17 -12.53 23.83 -10.04
CA GLY A 17 -11.81 22.55 -10.18
C GLY A 17 -10.27 22.61 -10.16
N ARG A 18 -9.65 23.69 -10.68
CA ARG A 18 -8.18 23.83 -10.64
C ARG A 18 -7.69 24.35 -9.28
N ALA A 19 -8.36 25.37 -8.74
CA ALA A 19 -8.01 25.94 -7.43
C ALA A 19 -8.17 24.90 -6.32
N GLU A 20 -9.27 24.13 -6.33
CA GLU A 20 -9.49 23.04 -5.38
C GLU A 20 -8.39 21.97 -5.48
N LEU A 21 -7.99 21.59 -6.69
CA LEU A 21 -6.89 20.65 -6.88
C LEU A 21 -5.59 21.20 -6.27
N PHE A 22 -5.22 22.45 -6.56
CA PHE A 22 -4.03 23.07 -5.96
C PHE A 22 -4.09 23.11 -4.43
N ILE A 23 -5.24 23.44 -3.85
CA ILE A 23 -5.44 23.42 -2.39
C ILE A 23 -5.24 22.00 -1.84
N ARG A 24 -5.82 20.98 -2.48
CA ARG A 24 -5.66 19.58 -2.06
C ARG A 24 -4.20 19.11 -2.15
N LEU A 25 -3.48 19.50 -3.22
CA LEU A 25 -2.05 19.22 -3.36
C LEU A 25 -1.23 19.91 -2.26
N ALA A 26 -1.53 21.18 -1.97
CA ALA A 26 -0.86 21.93 -0.90
C ALA A 26 -1.11 21.29 0.47
N ILE A 27 -2.35 20.91 0.79
CA ILE A 27 -2.69 20.23 2.04
C ILE A 27 -1.97 18.88 2.15
N GLY A 28 -1.97 18.07 1.08
CA GLY A 28 -1.25 16.79 1.06
C GLY A 28 0.26 16.97 1.27
N THR A 29 0.85 18.00 0.68
CA THR A 29 2.27 18.33 0.82
C THR A 29 2.60 18.79 2.25
N MET A 30 1.82 19.72 2.80
CA MET A 30 2.00 20.20 4.17
C MET A 30 1.85 19.06 5.17
N PHE A 31 0.87 18.18 4.98
CA PHE A 31 0.68 17.01 5.83
C PHE A 31 1.87 16.05 5.76
N ALA A 32 2.39 15.75 4.56
CA ALA A 32 3.55 14.89 4.40
C ALA A 32 4.80 15.46 5.09
N LEU A 33 5.05 16.77 4.96
CA LEU A 33 6.15 17.47 5.64
C LEU A 33 5.97 17.44 7.16
N ALA A 34 4.76 17.69 7.66
CA ALA A 34 4.45 17.62 9.09
C ALA A 34 4.70 16.22 9.65
N VAL A 35 4.24 15.17 8.97
CA VAL A 35 4.51 13.78 9.37
C VAL A 35 6.01 13.46 9.27
N TRP A 36 6.70 13.92 8.24
CA TRP A 36 8.12 13.62 8.03
C TRP A 36 9.04 14.26 9.08
N THR A 37 8.69 15.45 9.58
CA THR A 37 9.49 16.20 10.57
C THR A 37 9.35 15.70 12.01
N VAL A 38 8.36 14.85 12.28
CA VAL A 38 8.18 14.27 13.62
C VAL A 38 9.31 13.28 13.93
N ASP A 39 9.89 13.39 15.12
CA ASP A 39 10.84 12.40 15.64
C ASP A 39 10.11 11.13 16.09
N TRP A 40 9.78 10.29 15.11
CA TRP A 40 9.08 9.02 15.35
C TRP A 40 9.91 8.04 16.17
N VAL A 41 11.24 8.16 16.20
CA VAL A 41 12.10 7.33 17.05
C VAL A 41 11.92 7.73 18.50
N ALA A 42 11.89 9.03 18.80
CA ALA A 42 11.61 9.51 20.15
C ALA A 42 10.21 9.10 20.63
N ILE A 43 9.17 9.19 19.77
CA ILE A 43 7.81 8.74 20.12
C ILE A 43 7.74 7.24 20.37
N ARG A 44 8.43 6.44 19.53
CA ARG A 44 8.47 4.99 19.67
C ARG A 44 9.32 4.54 20.87
N GLY A 45 10.28 5.35 21.30
CA GLY A 45 11.26 5.03 22.34
C GLY A 45 12.36 4.05 21.92
N VAL A 46 12.32 3.54 20.67
CA VAL A 46 13.33 2.63 20.11
C VAL A 46 13.57 2.92 18.62
N PRO A 47 14.78 2.64 18.09
CA PRO A 47 15.05 2.76 16.67
C PRO A 47 14.21 1.81 15.81
N PHE A 48 14.10 2.11 14.52
CA PHE A 48 13.47 1.26 13.51
C PHE A 48 14.40 0.09 13.12
N PRO A 49 14.10 -1.17 13.52
CA PRO A 49 15.03 -2.29 13.32
C PRO A 49 15.26 -2.61 11.84
N ASP A 50 14.21 -2.57 11.01
CA ASP A 50 14.35 -2.88 9.58
C ASP A 50 15.19 -1.81 8.86
N LEU A 51 15.07 -0.54 9.23
CA LEU A 51 15.92 0.53 8.70
C LEU A 51 17.40 0.31 9.08
N GLN A 52 17.68 -0.05 10.33
CA GLN A 52 19.04 -0.36 10.78
C GLN A 52 19.61 -1.55 10.02
N ASN A 53 18.81 -2.60 9.83
CA ASN A 53 19.17 -3.76 9.03
C ASN A 53 19.44 -3.37 7.57
N TYR A 54 18.66 -2.45 6.99
CA TYR A 54 18.94 -1.95 5.64
C TYR A 54 20.29 -1.26 5.57
N ILE A 55 20.56 -0.31 6.46
CA ILE A 55 21.82 0.43 6.49
C ILE A 55 23.00 -0.53 6.62
N MET A 56 22.97 -1.40 7.63
CA MET A 56 24.02 -2.38 7.88
C MET A 56 24.26 -3.31 6.69
N ASN A 57 23.21 -3.83 6.06
CA ASN A 57 23.35 -4.73 4.92
C ASN A 57 23.89 -4.04 3.66
N PHE A 58 23.55 -2.77 3.43
CA PHE A 58 24.14 -2.00 2.32
C PHE A 58 25.60 -1.61 2.60
N ASP A 59 25.96 -1.36 3.85
CA ASP A 59 27.35 -1.11 4.27
C ASP A 59 28.23 -2.35 4.16
N ASN A 60 27.71 -3.51 4.55
CA ASN A 60 28.43 -4.77 4.49
C ASN A 60 28.45 -5.41 3.08
N GLY A 61 27.91 -4.74 2.07
CA GLY A 61 27.85 -5.30 0.70
C GLY A 61 26.87 -6.48 0.55
N ALA A 62 26.05 -6.79 1.55
CA ALA A 62 25.16 -7.96 1.55
C ALA A 62 24.01 -7.86 0.53
N TYR A 63 23.76 -6.67 -0.02
CA TYR A 63 22.83 -6.45 -1.12
C TYR A 63 23.52 -6.24 -2.47
N TYR A 64 24.84 -6.38 -2.56
CA TYR A 64 25.51 -6.29 -3.84
C TYR A 64 24.97 -7.39 -4.76
N VAL A 65 24.67 -7.03 -6.01
CA VAL A 65 24.30 -7.98 -7.05
C VAL A 65 25.26 -7.73 -8.20
N SER A 66 25.98 -8.78 -8.61
CA SER A 66 26.88 -8.69 -9.75
C SER A 66 26.12 -8.28 -11.02
N ALA A 67 26.83 -7.67 -11.97
CA ALA A 67 26.26 -7.29 -13.26
C ALA A 67 25.80 -8.49 -14.09
N ASP A 68 26.22 -9.71 -13.71
CA ASP A 68 26.01 -10.95 -14.44
C ASP A 68 24.64 -11.61 -14.21
N ALA A 69 23.69 -10.92 -13.54
CA ALA A 69 22.32 -11.43 -13.38
C ALA A 69 21.70 -11.66 -14.77
N ALA A 70 21.52 -12.94 -15.13
CA ALA A 70 21.40 -13.38 -16.51
C ALA A 70 19.95 -13.36 -17.03
N SER A 71 18.95 -13.16 -16.16
CA SER A 71 17.53 -13.20 -16.55
C SER A 71 16.64 -12.13 -15.88
N VAL A 72 15.56 -11.74 -16.55
CA VAL A 72 14.54 -10.81 -16.03
C VAL A 72 13.87 -11.36 -14.76
N VAL A 73 13.70 -12.67 -14.66
CA VAL A 73 13.13 -13.33 -13.47
C VAL A 73 14.07 -13.17 -12.28
N GLU A 74 15.37 -13.32 -12.49
CA GLU A 74 16.37 -13.10 -11.45
C GLU A 74 16.41 -11.63 -11.00
N TRP A 75 16.31 -10.68 -11.94
CA TRP A 75 16.20 -9.26 -11.63
C TRP A 75 15.00 -8.96 -10.72
N TYR A 76 13.85 -9.58 -11.01
CA TYR A 76 12.65 -9.47 -10.20
C TYR A 76 12.84 -10.12 -8.81
N ALA A 77 13.28 -11.39 -8.77
CA ALA A 77 13.43 -12.17 -7.53
C ALA A 77 14.44 -11.53 -6.57
N GLN A 78 15.50 -10.92 -7.11
CA GLN A 78 16.52 -10.24 -6.31
C GLN A 78 16.17 -8.78 -5.98
N GLU A 79 15.05 -8.24 -6.49
CA GLU A 79 14.67 -6.83 -6.35
C GLU A 79 15.82 -5.91 -6.83
N TYR A 80 16.35 -6.23 -8.00
CA TYR A 80 17.59 -5.66 -8.53
C TYR A 80 17.55 -4.14 -8.67
N LEU A 81 16.41 -3.59 -9.15
CA LEU A 81 16.24 -2.15 -9.32
C LEU A 81 16.41 -1.41 -8.00
N TRP A 82 15.80 -1.91 -6.92
CA TRP A 82 15.97 -1.33 -5.59
C TRP A 82 17.45 -1.31 -5.18
N ARG A 83 18.12 -2.47 -5.24
CA ARG A 83 19.51 -2.59 -4.77
C ARG A 83 20.45 -1.69 -5.57
N LYS A 84 20.36 -1.73 -6.91
CA LYS A 84 21.22 -0.95 -7.81
C LYS A 84 21.01 0.55 -7.64
N SER A 85 19.76 1.01 -7.52
CA SER A 85 19.47 2.44 -7.30
C SER A 85 20.03 2.93 -5.97
N ILE A 86 19.96 2.15 -4.89
CA ILE A 86 20.51 2.56 -3.60
C ILE A 86 22.05 2.59 -3.65
N TYR A 87 22.72 1.62 -4.26
CA TYR A 87 24.19 1.67 -4.42
C TYR A 87 24.63 2.87 -5.25
N ALA A 88 23.96 3.16 -6.37
CA ALA A 88 24.28 4.33 -7.19
C ALA A 88 24.12 5.64 -6.41
N LEU A 89 23.09 5.76 -5.57
CA LEU A 89 22.92 6.95 -4.71
C LEU A 89 23.97 7.00 -3.59
N LYS A 90 24.37 5.84 -3.05
CA LYS A 90 25.38 5.74 -1.98
C LYS A 90 26.75 6.27 -2.40
N GLU A 91 27.06 6.29 -3.70
CA GLU A 91 28.29 6.90 -4.23
C GLU A 91 28.37 8.41 -3.93
N SER A 92 27.24 9.09 -3.71
CA SER A 92 27.18 10.54 -3.51
C SER A 92 26.50 10.97 -2.20
N PHE A 93 25.73 10.10 -1.55
CA PHE A 93 24.91 10.45 -0.39
C PHE A 93 25.00 9.40 0.72
N GLU A 94 24.85 9.85 1.97
CA GLU A 94 24.73 8.93 3.11
C GLU A 94 23.42 8.13 3.06
N LEU A 95 23.48 6.85 3.44
CA LEU A 95 22.31 5.95 3.42
C LEU A 95 21.13 6.47 4.25
N ARG A 96 21.41 7.13 5.39
CA ARG A 96 20.37 7.74 6.23
C ARG A 96 19.62 8.84 5.49
N SER A 97 20.34 9.70 4.78
CA SER A 97 19.76 10.78 3.97
C SER A 97 18.98 10.23 2.78
N ILE A 98 19.49 9.18 2.12
CA ILE A 98 18.78 8.48 1.03
C ILE A 98 17.45 7.92 1.54
N PHE A 99 17.46 7.17 2.63
CA PHE A 99 16.23 6.56 3.17
C PHE A 99 15.25 7.60 3.71
N SER A 100 15.73 8.67 4.33
CA SER A 100 14.87 9.78 4.77
C SER A 100 14.20 10.48 3.59
N ALA A 101 14.93 10.74 2.50
CA ALA A 101 14.37 11.33 1.29
C ALA A 101 13.33 10.42 0.63
N LEU A 102 13.59 9.10 0.55
CA LEU A 102 12.64 8.13 0.02
C LEU A 102 11.38 8.03 0.89
N ALA A 103 11.51 8.07 2.22
CA ALA A 103 10.39 8.13 3.14
C ALA A 103 9.53 9.39 2.91
N LEU A 104 10.16 10.56 2.75
CA LEU A 104 9.47 11.81 2.42
C LEU A 104 8.71 11.70 1.09
N VAL A 105 9.35 11.18 0.04
CA VAL A 105 8.72 10.98 -1.27
C VAL A 105 7.52 10.04 -1.16
N ALA A 106 7.64 8.93 -0.42
CA ALA A 106 6.53 8.00 -0.20
C ALA A 106 5.37 8.68 0.54
N LEU A 107 5.65 9.39 1.65
CA LEU A 107 4.65 10.14 2.41
C LEU A 107 3.97 11.22 1.56
N LEU A 108 4.73 11.94 0.73
CA LEU A 108 4.20 12.95 -0.18
C LEU A 108 3.21 12.33 -1.15
N ILE A 109 3.56 11.20 -1.77
CA ILE A 109 2.68 10.53 -2.74
C ILE A 109 1.45 9.95 -2.05
N PHE A 110 1.60 9.28 -0.90
CA PHE A 110 0.47 8.72 -0.14
C PHE A 110 -0.51 9.83 0.28
N SER A 111 0.00 10.93 0.82
CA SER A 111 -0.79 12.07 1.26
C SER A 111 -1.47 12.75 0.08
N THR A 112 -0.74 12.98 -1.01
CA THR A 112 -1.33 13.54 -2.24
C THR A 112 -2.43 12.64 -2.80
N TYR A 113 -2.22 11.33 -2.81
CA TYR A 113 -3.23 10.37 -3.25
C TYR A 113 -4.52 10.48 -2.44
N VAL A 114 -4.42 10.49 -1.11
CA VAL A 114 -5.60 10.65 -0.24
C VAL A 114 -6.24 12.02 -0.40
N ALA A 115 -5.47 13.11 -0.39
CA ALA A 115 -6.00 14.46 -0.50
C ALA A 115 -6.79 14.69 -1.80
N VAL A 116 -6.31 14.12 -2.91
CA VAL A 116 -6.94 14.24 -4.23
C VAL A 116 -8.11 13.27 -4.42
N LYS A 117 -8.03 12.04 -3.90
CA LYS A 117 -9.02 10.99 -4.18
C LYS A 117 -10.10 10.83 -3.10
N ALA A 118 -9.85 11.27 -1.87
CA ALA A 118 -10.84 11.21 -0.81
C ALA A 118 -11.88 12.33 -0.91
N SER A 119 -13.07 12.10 -0.38
CA SER A 119 -14.15 13.11 -0.36
C SER A 119 -13.76 14.39 0.39
N ALA A 120 -12.91 14.28 1.42
CA ALA A 120 -12.36 15.42 2.15
C ALA A 120 -10.87 15.22 2.51
N PRO A 121 -10.05 16.28 2.62
CA PRO A 121 -8.66 16.16 3.06
C PRO A 121 -8.48 15.66 4.50
N ALA A 122 -9.51 15.78 5.37
CA ALA A 122 -9.44 15.31 6.76
C ALA A 122 -9.13 13.80 6.90
N TYR A 123 -9.40 13.00 5.86
CA TYR A 123 -9.02 11.57 5.83
C TYR A 123 -7.51 11.34 5.83
N LEU A 124 -6.69 12.38 5.61
CA LEU A 124 -5.24 12.32 5.82
C LEU A 124 -4.87 11.94 7.25
N LEU A 125 -5.68 12.28 8.25
CA LEU A 125 -5.44 11.88 9.64
C LEU A 125 -5.37 10.36 9.81
N LEU A 126 -6.01 9.59 8.92
CA LEU A 126 -5.90 8.13 8.90
C LEU A 126 -4.50 7.64 8.50
N LEU A 127 -3.68 8.48 7.86
CA LEU A 127 -2.31 8.16 7.50
C LEU A 127 -1.34 8.28 8.68
N VAL A 128 -1.72 8.95 9.77
CA VAL A 128 -0.96 8.94 11.04
C VAL A 128 -1.17 7.61 11.78
N HIS A 129 -1.35 6.52 11.05
CA HIS A 129 -1.45 5.18 11.61
C HIS A 129 -0.03 4.62 11.83
N PRO A 130 0.30 4.04 12.99
CA PRO A 130 1.66 3.57 13.29
C PRO A 130 2.24 2.60 12.27
N GLN A 131 1.39 1.74 11.67
CA GLN A 131 1.81 0.84 10.60
C GLN A 131 2.21 1.57 9.30
N LEU A 132 1.59 2.71 8.95
CA LEU A 132 2.04 3.50 7.81
C LEU A 132 3.35 4.23 8.13
N VAL A 133 3.49 4.73 9.36
CA VAL A 133 4.74 5.35 9.83
C VAL A 133 5.87 4.33 9.78
N ASP A 134 5.68 3.14 10.37
CA ASP A 134 6.67 2.06 10.30
C ASP A 134 6.93 1.61 8.85
N LEU A 135 5.90 1.55 8.00
CA LEU A 135 6.08 1.30 6.58
C LEU A 135 7.02 2.36 5.93
N ALA A 136 6.74 3.64 6.15
CA ALA A 136 7.47 4.74 5.52
C ALA A 136 8.92 4.85 6.00
N PHE A 137 9.18 4.66 7.30
CA PHE A 137 10.50 4.88 7.90
C PHE A 137 11.32 3.59 8.11
N SER A 138 10.67 2.46 8.38
CA SER A 138 11.32 1.16 8.63
C SER A 138 11.40 0.33 7.35
N GLN A 139 10.30 0.27 6.59
CA GLN A 139 10.15 -0.61 5.42
C GLN A 139 10.17 0.21 4.11
N VAL A 140 11.15 1.11 3.99
CA VAL A 140 11.28 2.13 2.93
C VAL A 140 11.17 1.54 1.51
N ARG A 141 11.68 0.33 1.29
CA ARG A 141 11.56 -0.37 0.00
C ARG A 141 10.10 -0.60 -0.40
N SER A 142 9.32 -1.19 0.50
CA SER A 142 7.91 -1.50 0.26
C SER A 142 7.08 -0.21 0.17
N ALA A 143 7.42 0.80 0.97
CA ALA A 143 6.81 2.14 0.88
C ALA A 143 7.05 2.78 -0.50
N THR A 144 8.30 2.78 -0.97
CA THR A 144 8.69 3.36 -2.28
C THR A 144 7.97 2.65 -3.42
N ALA A 145 7.91 1.32 -3.40
CA ALA A 145 7.23 0.55 -4.43
C ALA A 145 5.72 0.85 -4.49
N MET A 146 5.05 0.91 -3.32
CA MET A 146 3.64 1.29 -3.28
C MET A 146 3.41 2.76 -3.63
N ALA A 147 4.33 3.66 -3.27
CA ALA A 147 4.25 5.06 -3.66
C ALA A 147 4.28 5.20 -5.19
N ALA A 148 5.17 4.49 -5.89
CA ALA A 148 5.16 4.43 -7.35
C ALA A 148 3.80 3.96 -7.90
N MET A 149 3.17 2.97 -7.27
CA MET A 149 1.84 2.51 -7.65
C MET A 149 0.75 3.57 -7.43
N TYR A 150 0.72 4.26 -6.29
CA TYR A 150 -0.25 5.34 -6.06
C TYR A 150 -0.01 6.54 -6.95
N LEU A 151 1.24 6.86 -7.28
CA LEU A 151 1.59 7.89 -8.26
C LEU A 151 1.04 7.53 -9.63
N ALA A 152 1.17 6.26 -10.06
CA ALA A 152 0.58 5.78 -11.30
C ALA A 152 -0.94 6.03 -11.37
N LEU A 153 -1.65 5.91 -10.25
CA LEU A 153 -3.09 6.16 -10.15
C LEU A 153 -3.47 7.65 -10.19
N LEU A 154 -2.54 8.53 -9.87
CA LEU A 154 -2.70 9.98 -9.97
C LEU A 154 -2.43 10.49 -11.39
N LEU A 155 -1.56 9.82 -12.15
CA LEU A 155 -1.15 10.28 -13.47
C LEU A 155 -2.24 10.05 -14.55
N PRO A 156 -2.51 11.06 -15.39
CA PRO A 156 -3.43 10.93 -16.51
C PRO A 156 -2.83 10.13 -17.67
N TRP A 157 -1.51 10.17 -17.86
CA TRP A 157 -0.82 9.56 -19.00
C TRP A 157 -0.66 8.05 -18.85
N ARG A 158 -1.24 7.29 -19.80
CA ARG A 158 -1.25 5.82 -19.78
C ARG A 158 0.15 5.21 -19.77
N LEU A 159 1.07 5.74 -20.58
CA LEU A 159 2.43 5.22 -20.65
C LEU A 159 3.17 5.36 -19.32
N LEU A 160 3.13 6.55 -18.71
CA LEU A 160 3.74 6.78 -17.40
C LEU A 160 3.09 5.92 -16.31
N LYS A 161 1.76 5.78 -16.33
CA LYS A 161 1.04 4.91 -15.40
C LYS A 161 1.52 3.47 -15.46
N TYR A 162 1.61 2.88 -16.66
CA TYR A 162 2.11 1.52 -16.80
C TYR A 162 3.61 1.42 -16.48
N GLY A 163 4.40 2.45 -16.82
CA GLY A 163 5.80 2.55 -16.46
C GLY A 163 6.02 2.50 -14.95
N PHE A 164 5.31 3.33 -14.17
CA PHE A 164 5.42 3.31 -12.70
C PHE A 164 4.93 2.01 -12.08
N VAL A 165 3.88 1.39 -12.63
CA VAL A 165 3.41 0.06 -12.18
C VAL A 165 4.48 -1.01 -12.43
N ALA A 166 5.13 -1.01 -13.59
CA ALA A 166 6.21 -1.94 -13.91
C ALA A 166 7.44 -1.69 -13.01
N VAL A 167 7.84 -0.43 -12.83
CA VAL A 167 8.94 -0.05 -11.93
C VAL A 167 8.68 -0.55 -10.51
N ALA A 168 7.45 -0.40 -10.00
CA ALA A 168 7.08 -0.84 -8.66
C ALA A 168 7.34 -2.34 -8.43
N THR A 169 7.09 -3.20 -9.42
CA THR A 169 7.32 -4.66 -9.30
C THR A 169 8.80 -5.02 -9.21
N PHE A 170 9.70 -4.22 -9.78
CA PHE A 170 11.15 -4.43 -9.67
C PHE A 170 11.75 -3.83 -8.40
N ILE A 171 11.04 -2.92 -7.73
CA ILE A 171 11.44 -2.40 -6.40
C ILE A 171 11.05 -3.41 -5.32
N HIS A 172 9.83 -3.96 -5.37
CA HIS A 172 9.35 -4.90 -4.37
C HIS A 172 8.37 -5.93 -4.95
N SER A 173 8.71 -7.21 -4.81
CA SER A 173 7.92 -8.31 -5.37
C SER A 173 6.50 -8.40 -4.82
N ALA A 174 6.27 -8.06 -3.55
CA ALA A 174 4.93 -8.10 -2.96
C ALA A 174 3.94 -7.12 -3.61
N VAL A 175 4.43 -6.10 -4.32
CA VAL A 175 3.56 -5.15 -5.06
C VAL A 175 2.85 -5.83 -6.23
N LEU A 176 3.34 -6.98 -6.72
CA LEU A 176 2.67 -7.76 -7.77
C LEU A 176 1.23 -8.15 -7.40
N VAL A 177 0.96 -8.38 -6.11
CA VAL A 177 -0.40 -8.59 -5.59
C VAL A 177 -1.30 -7.39 -5.84
N PHE A 178 -0.79 -6.18 -5.66
CA PHE A 178 -1.57 -4.97 -5.92
C PHE A 178 -1.66 -4.66 -7.41
N VAL A 179 -0.60 -4.97 -8.19
CA VAL A 179 -0.63 -4.86 -9.66
C VAL A 179 -1.67 -5.78 -10.28
N GLY A 180 -1.75 -7.04 -9.83
CA GLY A 180 -2.79 -7.96 -10.28
C GLY A 180 -4.18 -7.43 -9.93
N ALA A 181 -4.36 -6.88 -8.74
CA ALA A 181 -5.61 -6.24 -8.36
C ALA A 181 -5.96 -5.03 -9.26
N PHE A 182 -4.96 -4.22 -9.61
CA PHE A 182 -5.12 -3.12 -10.57
C PHE A 182 -5.52 -3.64 -11.95
N ALA A 183 -4.86 -4.68 -12.47
CA ALA A 183 -5.18 -5.29 -13.75
C ALA A 183 -6.59 -5.87 -13.77
N VAL A 184 -6.99 -6.61 -12.74
CA VAL A 184 -8.36 -7.13 -12.59
C VAL A 184 -9.39 -6.01 -12.64
N GLY A 185 -9.16 -4.92 -11.89
CA GLY A 185 -10.03 -3.74 -11.92
C GLY A 185 -10.14 -3.10 -13.31
N GLN A 186 -9.03 -3.02 -14.05
CA GLN A 186 -9.01 -2.51 -15.42
C GLN A 186 -9.76 -3.43 -16.39
N LEU A 187 -9.57 -4.75 -16.31
CA LEU A 187 -10.24 -5.75 -17.15
C LEU A 187 -11.76 -5.69 -16.95
N ILE A 188 -12.19 -5.72 -15.69
CA ILE A 188 -13.60 -5.61 -15.29
C ILE A 188 -14.24 -4.36 -15.91
N THR A 189 -13.56 -3.22 -15.83
CA THR A 189 -14.06 -1.94 -16.35
C THR A 189 -14.06 -1.92 -17.88
N ARG A 190 -13.00 -2.41 -18.52
CA ARG A 190 -12.83 -2.38 -19.99
C ARG A 190 -13.85 -3.25 -20.72
N PHE A 191 -14.15 -4.44 -20.19
CA PHE A 191 -15.04 -5.40 -20.85
C PHE A 191 -16.51 -5.22 -20.46
N ASN A 192 -16.85 -4.17 -19.69
CA ASN A 192 -18.19 -3.88 -19.20
C ASN A 192 -18.90 -5.14 -18.67
N VAL A 193 -18.17 -5.91 -17.86
CA VAL A 193 -18.60 -7.23 -17.43
C VAL A 193 -19.91 -7.10 -16.63
N ALA A 194 -20.80 -8.10 -16.69
CA ALA A 194 -22.02 -8.03 -15.89
C ALA A 194 -21.69 -8.07 -14.39
N ARG A 195 -22.43 -7.30 -13.59
CA ARG A 195 -22.18 -7.09 -12.14
C ARG A 195 -21.92 -8.39 -11.35
N ARG A 196 -22.70 -9.45 -11.60
CA ARG A 196 -22.54 -10.75 -10.92
C ARG A 196 -21.14 -11.36 -11.15
N HIS A 197 -20.59 -11.22 -12.36
CA HIS A 197 -19.27 -11.72 -12.68
C HIS A 197 -18.17 -10.82 -12.13
N HIS A 198 -18.40 -9.52 -11.87
CA HIS A 198 -17.41 -8.68 -11.18
C HIS A 198 -17.09 -9.23 -9.80
N ILE A 199 -18.13 -9.58 -9.04
CA ILE A 199 -17.99 -10.12 -7.68
C ILE A 199 -17.26 -11.46 -7.75
N LEU A 200 -17.65 -12.35 -8.66
CA LEU A 200 -16.98 -13.65 -8.84
C LEU A 200 -15.52 -13.51 -9.25
N ILE A 201 -15.19 -12.64 -10.21
CA ILE A 201 -13.80 -12.40 -10.64
C ILE A 201 -12.98 -11.81 -9.50
N SER A 202 -13.52 -10.82 -8.78
CA SER A 202 -12.81 -10.15 -7.69
C SER A 202 -12.61 -11.08 -6.49
N ALA A 203 -13.64 -11.87 -6.13
CA ALA A 203 -13.56 -12.88 -5.08
C ALA A 203 -12.62 -14.03 -5.47
N GLY A 204 -12.68 -14.49 -6.73
CA GLY A 204 -11.77 -15.49 -7.28
C GLY A 204 -10.32 -15.01 -7.26
N TYR A 205 -10.07 -13.74 -7.61
CA TYR A 205 -8.75 -13.13 -7.49
C TYR A 205 -8.27 -13.08 -6.03
N ILE A 206 -9.08 -12.57 -5.11
CA ILE A 206 -8.74 -12.52 -3.68
C ILE A 206 -8.44 -13.93 -3.16
N GLY A 207 -9.30 -14.91 -3.47
CA GLY A 207 -9.11 -16.30 -3.08
C GLY A 207 -7.81 -16.89 -3.63
N ALA A 208 -7.52 -16.66 -4.92
CA ALA A 208 -6.28 -17.12 -5.55
C ALA A 208 -5.04 -16.50 -4.90
N VAL A 209 -5.06 -15.18 -4.64
CA VAL A 209 -3.94 -14.50 -3.96
C VAL A 209 -3.77 -15.00 -2.54
N VAL A 210 -4.87 -15.18 -1.80
CA VAL A 210 -4.83 -15.72 -0.43
C VAL A 210 -4.18 -17.10 -0.43
N VAL A 211 -4.64 -18.03 -1.28
CA VAL A 211 -4.06 -19.38 -1.40
C VAL A 211 -2.58 -19.30 -1.80
N ALA A 212 -2.23 -18.45 -2.77
CA ALA A 212 -0.85 -18.28 -3.20
C ALA A 212 0.06 -17.74 -2.09
N ALA A 213 -0.42 -16.76 -1.32
CA ALA A 213 0.34 -16.08 -0.28
C ALA A 213 0.45 -16.89 1.02
N THR A 214 -0.47 -17.82 1.30
CA THR A 214 -0.45 -18.63 2.51
C THR A 214 0.07 -20.05 2.26
N LEU A 215 -0.62 -20.82 1.41
CA LEU A 215 -0.37 -22.25 1.20
C LEU A 215 0.76 -22.52 0.21
N LEU A 216 0.82 -21.74 -0.88
CA LEU A 216 1.79 -21.98 -1.95
C LEU A 216 3.04 -21.11 -1.84
N LYS A 217 3.14 -20.24 -0.82
CA LYS A 217 4.23 -19.26 -0.67
C LYS A 217 5.60 -19.88 -0.82
N SER A 218 5.92 -20.90 -0.01
CA SER A 218 7.25 -21.52 -0.01
C SER A 218 7.57 -22.22 -1.33
N TYR A 219 6.57 -22.82 -1.98
CA TYR A 219 6.74 -23.47 -3.29
C TYR A 219 6.95 -22.44 -4.42
N LEU A 220 6.11 -21.40 -4.47
CA LEU A 220 6.17 -20.36 -5.50
C LEU A 220 7.43 -19.50 -5.39
N LEU A 221 7.84 -19.18 -4.16
CA LEU A 221 9.08 -18.43 -3.93
C LEU A 221 10.31 -19.32 -4.11
N GLY A 222 10.24 -20.58 -3.69
CA GLY A 222 11.32 -21.55 -3.87
C GLY A 222 11.62 -21.84 -5.34
N SER A 223 10.60 -21.94 -6.19
CA SER A 223 10.77 -22.23 -7.62
C SER A 223 11.47 -21.12 -8.41
N ILE A 224 11.44 -19.88 -7.91
CA ILE A 224 12.16 -18.73 -8.49
C ILE A 224 13.45 -18.38 -7.74
N GLY A 225 13.85 -19.22 -6.75
CA GLY A 225 15.04 -18.98 -5.94
C GLY A 225 14.94 -17.76 -5.01
N ASP A 226 13.72 -17.31 -4.66
CA ASP A 226 13.53 -16.20 -3.72
C ASP A 226 13.82 -16.67 -2.29
N ARG A 227 14.80 -16.02 -1.66
CA ARG A 227 15.24 -16.26 -0.27
C ARG A 227 14.12 -16.19 0.77
N ARG A 228 12.97 -15.61 0.45
CA ARG A 228 11.80 -15.51 1.35
C ARG A 228 10.99 -16.80 1.48
N ALA A 229 11.31 -17.82 0.71
CA ALA A 229 10.68 -19.13 0.80
C ALA A 229 10.85 -19.79 2.19
N THR A 230 11.96 -19.50 2.88
CA THR A 230 12.38 -20.13 4.15
C THR A 230 12.30 -19.22 5.37
N ILE A 231 11.91 -17.95 5.21
CA ILE A 231 11.84 -17.00 6.33
C ILE A 231 10.52 -17.22 7.09
N GLU A 232 10.65 -17.70 8.33
CA GLU A 232 9.58 -17.69 9.32
C GLU A 232 9.34 -16.26 9.83
N VAL A 233 8.08 -15.87 9.97
CA VAL A 233 7.70 -14.53 10.40
C VAL A 233 6.65 -14.65 11.49
N ASN A 234 6.91 -14.02 12.64
CA ASN A 234 6.00 -14.00 13.78
C ASN A 234 4.62 -13.46 13.40
N THR A 235 3.57 -14.07 13.94
CA THR A 235 2.18 -13.66 13.74
C THR A 235 1.83 -12.36 14.44
N SER A 236 0.90 -11.61 13.86
CA SER A 236 0.22 -10.54 14.58
C SER A 236 -0.73 -11.12 15.64
N GLY A 237 -0.96 -10.39 16.73
CA GLY A 237 -1.94 -10.79 17.74
C GLY A 237 -3.37 -10.85 17.19
N PHE A 238 -4.16 -11.82 17.66
CA PHE A 238 -5.54 -12.07 17.22
C PHE A 238 -6.43 -10.82 17.18
N LEU A 239 -6.44 -10.06 18.27
CA LEU A 239 -7.26 -8.85 18.42
C LEU A 239 -6.94 -7.83 17.31
N LEU A 240 -5.66 -7.67 17.00
CA LEU A 240 -5.19 -6.75 15.97
C LEU A 240 -5.67 -7.18 14.58
N THR A 241 -5.54 -8.47 14.29
CA THR A 241 -5.99 -9.05 13.03
C THR A 241 -7.48 -8.81 12.87
N ILE A 242 -8.31 -9.10 13.88
CA ILE A 242 -9.76 -8.86 13.82
C ILE A 242 -10.10 -7.39 13.59
N MET A 243 -9.46 -6.48 14.33
CA MET A 243 -9.72 -5.04 14.17
C MET A 243 -9.47 -4.56 12.74
N VAL A 244 -8.40 -5.04 12.13
CA VAL A 244 -8.03 -4.68 10.77
C VAL A 244 -8.92 -5.38 9.74
N THR A 245 -9.28 -6.64 9.99
CA THR A 245 -10.25 -7.37 9.15
C THR A 245 -11.62 -6.71 9.19
N ALA A 246 -12.00 -6.06 10.29
CA ALA A 246 -13.26 -5.33 10.38
C ALA A 246 -13.39 -4.20 9.33
N TYR A 247 -12.27 -3.68 8.80
CA TYR A 247 -12.30 -2.72 7.68
C TYR A 247 -12.90 -3.27 6.41
N ALA A 248 -12.84 -4.59 6.20
CA ALA A 248 -13.44 -5.25 5.05
C ALA A 248 -14.97 -5.18 5.05
N VAL A 249 -15.58 -5.20 6.24
CA VAL A 249 -17.01 -5.47 6.43
C VAL A 249 -17.90 -4.51 5.63
N PRO A 250 -17.74 -3.17 5.73
CA PRO A 250 -18.54 -2.23 4.94
C PRO A 250 -18.42 -2.47 3.43
N PHE A 251 -17.21 -2.81 2.95
CA PHE A 251 -16.97 -2.99 1.52
C PHE A 251 -17.65 -4.24 0.97
N ILE A 252 -17.88 -5.26 1.79
CA ILE A 252 -18.66 -6.45 1.44
C ILE A 252 -20.15 -6.10 1.29
N PHE A 253 -20.70 -5.33 2.23
CA PHE A 253 -22.12 -4.95 2.20
C PHE A 253 -22.47 -3.97 1.06
N PHE A 254 -21.53 -3.11 0.67
CA PHE A 254 -21.72 -2.19 -0.44
C PHE A 254 -21.15 -2.74 -1.75
N ASN A 255 -21.87 -3.70 -2.33
CA ASN A 255 -21.56 -4.38 -3.60
C ASN A 255 -21.10 -3.46 -4.76
N GLN A 256 -21.54 -2.19 -4.81
CA GLN A 256 -21.14 -1.23 -5.84
C GLN A 256 -19.73 -0.64 -5.61
N MET A 257 -19.25 -0.58 -4.38
CA MET A 257 -17.92 -0.07 -4.05
C MET A 257 -16.83 -1.09 -4.34
N PHE A 258 -17.03 -2.33 -3.86
CA PHE A 258 -16.09 -3.43 -4.02
C PHE A 258 -15.73 -3.69 -5.50
N SER A 259 -16.73 -3.65 -6.39
CA SER A 259 -16.56 -4.06 -7.78
C SER A 259 -16.09 -2.97 -8.74
N ARG A 260 -16.04 -1.70 -8.30
CA ARG A 260 -15.77 -0.55 -9.20
C ARG A 260 -14.73 0.43 -8.67
N LYS A 261 -14.49 0.49 -7.35
CA LYS A 261 -13.51 1.40 -6.77
C LYS A 261 -12.25 0.62 -6.39
N PHE A 262 -11.15 0.87 -7.11
CA PHE A 262 -9.84 0.28 -6.81
C PHE A 262 -9.49 0.36 -5.31
N ALA A 263 -9.73 1.52 -4.70
CA ALA A 263 -9.49 1.76 -3.28
C ALA A 263 -10.21 0.76 -2.35
N ALA A 264 -11.50 0.49 -2.60
CA ALA A 264 -12.29 -0.45 -1.81
C ALA A 264 -11.86 -1.91 -2.08
N PHE A 265 -11.51 -2.22 -3.33
CA PHE A 265 -11.01 -3.54 -3.70
C PHE A 265 -9.69 -3.88 -3.00
N ILE A 266 -8.73 -2.94 -3.00
CA ILE A 266 -7.47 -3.08 -2.29
C ILE A 266 -7.67 -3.17 -0.79
N GLY A 267 -8.57 -2.36 -0.22
CA GLY A 267 -8.92 -2.44 1.20
C GLY A 267 -9.45 -3.81 1.60
N LEU A 268 -10.34 -4.41 0.79
CA LEU A 268 -10.83 -5.76 1.02
C LEU A 268 -9.71 -6.79 0.87
N LEU A 269 -8.97 -6.77 -0.24
CA LEU A 269 -7.88 -7.69 -0.52
C LEU A 269 -6.85 -7.72 0.63
N ALA A 270 -6.38 -6.56 1.07
CA ALA A 270 -5.39 -6.45 2.13
C ALA A 270 -5.92 -6.97 3.48
N SER A 271 -7.17 -6.64 3.81
CA SER A 271 -7.82 -7.11 5.05
C SER A 271 -8.03 -8.63 5.04
N SER A 272 -8.44 -9.19 3.90
CA SER A 272 -8.60 -10.64 3.71
C SER A 272 -7.26 -11.37 3.75
N LEU A 273 -6.21 -10.81 3.13
CA LEU A 273 -4.86 -11.36 3.22
C LEU A 273 -4.33 -11.35 4.65
N CYS A 274 -4.53 -10.24 5.36
CA CYS A 274 -4.13 -10.15 6.76
C CYS A 274 -4.79 -11.24 7.62
N PHE A 275 -6.10 -11.43 7.46
CA PHE A 275 -6.84 -12.46 8.17
C PHE A 275 -6.35 -13.87 7.81
N ALA A 276 -6.25 -14.17 6.52
CA ALA A 276 -5.86 -15.50 6.08
C ALA A 276 -4.42 -15.84 6.49
N MET A 277 -3.48 -14.92 6.33
CA MET A 277 -2.10 -15.12 6.77
C MET A 277 -2.02 -15.38 8.27
N TYR A 278 -2.81 -14.68 9.08
CA TYR A 278 -2.90 -14.95 10.51
C TYR A 278 -3.33 -16.41 10.80
N LEU A 279 -4.34 -16.94 10.09
CA LEU A 279 -4.79 -18.34 10.25
C LEU A 279 -3.68 -19.37 9.93
N TYR A 280 -2.74 -19.00 9.05
CA TYR A 280 -1.61 -19.84 8.66
C TYR A 280 -0.31 -19.49 9.41
N ASN A 281 -0.42 -18.81 10.54
CA ASN A 281 0.70 -18.36 11.36
C ASN A 281 1.74 -17.49 10.61
N GLN A 282 1.27 -16.59 9.74
CA GLN A 282 2.11 -15.65 8.99
C GLN A 282 1.73 -14.20 9.28
N ASN A 283 2.70 -13.29 9.16
CA ASN A 283 2.46 -11.86 9.34
C ASN A 283 1.83 -11.21 8.09
N GLY A 284 0.53 -10.91 8.16
CA GLY A 284 -0.18 -10.22 7.09
C GLY A 284 -0.38 -8.72 7.29
N ILE A 285 0.04 -8.14 8.43
CA ILE A 285 -0.28 -6.74 8.76
C ILE A 285 0.35 -5.74 7.78
N ARG A 286 1.47 -6.12 7.16
CA ARG A 286 2.18 -5.31 6.17
C ARG A 286 1.31 -5.01 4.96
N PHE A 287 0.46 -5.94 4.51
CA PHE A 287 -0.45 -5.69 3.39
C PHE A 287 -1.50 -4.62 3.72
N VAL A 288 -1.90 -4.54 4.99
CA VAL A 288 -2.81 -3.49 5.46
C VAL A 288 -2.08 -2.16 5.50
N ALA A 289 -0.84 -2.13 6.01
CA ALA A 289 -0.02 -0.91 5.99
C ALA A 289 0.10 -0.33 4.58
N LEU A 290 0.40 -1.18 3.58
CA LEU A 290 0.51 -0.82 2.16
C LEU A 290 -0.82 -0.28 1.58
N SER A 291 -1.96 -0.75 2.10
CA SER A 291 -3.29 -0.37 1.64
C SER A 291 -3.92 0.81 2.39
N LEU A 292 -3.30 1.33 3.46
CA LEU A 292 -3.88 2.42 4.26
C LEU A 292 -4.29 3.67 3.46
N PRO A 293 -3.51 4.16 2.47
CA PRO A 293 -3.97 5.26 1.61
C PRO A 293 -5.23 4.91 0.81
N ALA A 294 -5.30 3.69 0.27
CA ALA A 294 -6.50 3.18 -0.40
C ALA A 294 -7.68 3.03 0.57
N LEU A 295 -7.47 2.51 1.79
CA LEU A 295 -8.49 2.40 2.82
C LEU A 295 -9.07 3.76 3.21
N ALA A 296 -8.22 4.78 3.43
CA ALA A 296 -8.68 6.13 3.73
C ALA A 296 -9.60 6.69 2.63
N VAL A 297 -9.21 6.52 1.37
CA VAL A 297 -10.04 6.89 0.21
C VAL A 297 -11.34 6.07 0.16
N ALA A 298 -11.28 4.77 0.41
CA ALA A 298 -12.43 3.87 0.37
C ALA A 298 -13.46 4.23 1.45
N ILE A 299 -13.03 4.47 2.69
CA ILE A 299 -13.88 4.89 3.81
C ILE A 299 -14.56 6.22 3.47
N SER A 300 -13.81 7.17 2.90
CA SER A 300 -14.37 8.47 2.50
C SER A 300 -15.48 8.38 1.45
N GLY A 301 -15.49 7.28 0.68
CA GLY A 301 -16.40 7.01 -0.41
C GLY A 301 -17.60 6.12 -0.05
N ILE A 302 -17.75 5.72 1.23
CA ILE A 302 -18.91 4.97 1.73
C ILE A 302 -20.17 5.86 1.61
N PRO A 303 -21.21 5.43 0.86
CA PRO A 303 -22.41 6.24 0.66
C PRO A 303 -23.24 6.42 1.93
N ASP A 304 -23.41 5.33 2.69
CA ASP A 304 -24.18 5.35 3.92
C ASP A 304 -23.39 6.03 5.05
N VAL A 305 -23.98 7.06 5.64
CA VAL A 305 -23.34 7.88 6.67
C VAL A 305 -23.09 7.10 7.96
N GLN A 306 -23.98 6.18 8.34
CA GLN A 306 -23.84 5.40 9.56
C GLN A 306 -22.68 4.41 9.42
N TRP A 307 -22.64 3.66 8.32
CA TRP A 307 -21.52 2.77 8.01
C TRP A 307 -20.20 3.53 7.87
N ARG A 308 -20.21 4.71 7.25
CA ARG A 308 -19.02 5.54 7.14
C ARG A 308 -18.51 5.96 8.51
N ARG A 309 -19.40 6.44 9.39
CA ARG A 309 -19.05 6.81 10.78
C ARG A 309 -18.52 5.61 11.56
N LEU A 310 -19.20 4.47 11.51
CA LEU A 310 -18.78 3.24 12.19
C LEU A 310 -17.37 2.81 11.75
N THR A 311 -17.13 2.80 10.44
CA THR A 311 -15.83 2.41 9.88
C THR A 311 -14.73 3.40 10.26
N LEU A 312 -15.04 4.70 10.23
CA LEU A 312 -14.11 5.74 10.64
C LEU A 312 -13.78 5.64 12.13
N THR A 313 -14.77 5.42 12.99
CA THR A 313 -14.57 5.20 14.43
C THR A 313 -13.71 3.96 14.67
N ALA A 314 -13.97 2.85 13.96
CA ALA A 314 -13.14 1.66 14.05
C ALA A 314 -11.69 1.93 13.61
N ALA A 315 -11.49 2.69 12.53
CA ALA A 315 -10.17 3.06 12.04
C ALA A 315 -9.39 3.92 13.03
N VAL A 316 -10.02 4.94 13.60
CA VAL A 316 -9.42 5.80 14.62
C VAL A 316 -9.14 5.01 15.90
N ALA A 317 -10.07 4.15 16.33
CA ALA A 317 -9.87 3.30 17.50
C ALA A 317 -8.69 2.33 17.31
N SER A 318 -8.53 1.76 16.10
CA SER A 318 -7.35 0.96 15.80
C SER A 318 -6.08 1.80 15.89
N GLN A 319 -6.05 3.03 15.36
CA GLN A 319 -4.85 3.85 15.43
C GLN A 319 -4.39 4.03 16.88
N VAL A 320 -5.31 4.35 17.79
CA VAL A 320 -5.01 4.50 19.23
C VAL A 320 -4.44 3.20 19.80
N ILE A 321 -5.06 2.06 19.50
CA ILE A 321 -4.59 0.75 19.97
C ILE A 321 -3.21 0.43 19.39
N PHE A 322 -3.00 0.65 18.09
CA PHE A 322 -1.71 0.49 17.43
C PHE A 322 -0.66 1.40 18.05
N PHE A 323 -0.99 2.65 18.40
CA PHE A 323 -0.04 3.54 19.07
C PHE A 323 0.37 2.99 20.43
N GLY A 324 -0.59 2.47 21.21
CA GLY A 324 -0.32 1.83 22.49
C GLY A 324 0.64 0.64 22.38
N TYR A 325 0.47 -0.21 21.36
CA TYR A 325 1.38 -1.34 21.10
C TYR A 325 2.73 -0.90 20.51
N TRP A 326 2.72 0.10 19.63
CA TRP A 326 3.90 0.60 18.93
C TRP A 326 4.85 1.36 19.86
N ALA A 327 4.33 2.19 20.76
CA ALA A 327 5.10 2.91 21.77
C ALA A 327 5.69 1.97 22.84
N LYS A 328 5.05 0.83 23.12
CA LYS A 328 5.60 -0.21 24.02
C LYS A 328 6.62 -1.13 23.35
N GLY A 329 6.89 -0.95 22.05
CA GLY A 329 7.80 -1.81 21.29
C GLY A 329 7.33 -3.26 21.15
N ILE A 330 6.01 -3.52 21.28
CA ILE A 330 5.42 -4.87 21.23
C ILE A 330 5.33 -5.40 19.79
N PHE A 331 5.29 -4.51 18.79
CA PHE A 331 5.45 -4.89 17.39
C PHE A 331 6.94 -5.14 17.09
N ARG A 332 7.39 -6.37 17.35
CA ARG A 332 8.63 -6.96 16.83
C ARG A 332 8.28 -8.05 15.84
#